data_AF-A0A7J6T3D7-F1
#
_entry.id   AF-A0A7J6T3D7-F1
#
_cell.length_a   1.000
_cell.length_b   1.000
_cell.length_c   1.000
_cell.angle_alpha   90.00
_cell.angle_beta   90.00
_cell.angle_gamma   90.00
#
_symmetry.space_group_name_H-M   'P 1'
#
loop_
_entity.id
_entity.type
_entity.pdbx_description
1 polymer ?
#
loop_
_entity_poly.entity_id
_entity_poly.type
_entity_poly.pdbx_seq_one_letter_code
_entity_poly.pdbx_strand_id
1 'polypeptide(L)'
;LHREQAMWTAFEESVFQRQVDGLFAASISLGSVKRGPGPVTATNSSGLTLPVIRYSSASPLARKVALALQKRLEQDESLFESVAGSAETPVNSGGGMLILVADRRDDPVTPLLTQWTYQAMVHELLGLENNRVMHPLAVAGEGGSSEGVEVVLSTTSDKFFRDNYLSNFGDLGMHIKEYLELYQQQTKHQAKVDNVEDMQRFLDQ
;
A
#
# COMPACT_ATOMS: atom_id res chain seq x y z
N LEU A 1 20.31 -21.01 23.80
CA LEU A 1 20.01 -20.64 22.40
C LEU A 1 19.26 -21.72 21.60
N HIS A 2 19.15 -22.98 22.06
CA HIS A 2 18.35 -24.04 21.40
C HIS A 2 16.90 -24.22 21.91
N ARG A 3 16.44 -23.41 22.87
CA ARG A 3 15.12 -23.62 23.52
C ARG A 3 13.95 -22.81 22.95
N GLU A 4 14.20 -21.83 22.08
CA GLU A 4 13.12 -21.00 21.50
C GLU A 4 12.61 -21.49 20.14
N GLN A 5 13.21 -22.53 19.55
CA GLN A 5 12.82 -23.05 18.24
C GLN A 5 11.60 -24.00 18.26
N ALA A 6 10.98 -24.26 19.42
CA ALA A 6 10.10 -25.42 19.60
C ALA A 6 8.69 -25.13 20.16
N MET A 7 8.05 -24.00 19.83
CA MET A 7 6.61 -23.82 20.13
C MET A 7 5.87 -23.03 19.05
N TRP A 8 6.05 -23.40 17.78
CA TRP A 8 5.03 -23.04 16.79
C TRP A 8 4.06 -24.20 16.66
N THR A 9 2.79 -23.91 16.73
CA THR A 9 1.73 -24.85 16.39
C THR A 9 1.82 -25.19 14.90
N ALA A 10 1.30 -26.35 14.50
CA ALA A 10 1.22 -26.72 13.08
C ALA A 10 0.47 -25.67 12.24
N PHE A 11 -0.51 -24.99 12.85
CA PHE A 11 -1.22 -23.88 12.22
C PHE A 11 -0.29 -22.71 11.93
N GLU A 12 0.47 -22.23 12.92
CA GLU A 12 1.42 -21.12 12.75
C GLU A 12 2.51 -21.44 11.73
N GLU A 13 3.00 -22.68 11.71
CA GLU A 13 3.96 -23.13 10.70
C GLU A 13 3.35 -23.12 9.29
N SER A 14 2.09 -23.54 9.15
CA SER A 14 1.38 -23.48 7.86
C SER A 14 1.16 -22.04 7.37
N VAL A 15 0.85 -21.12 8.28
CA VAL A 15 0.67 -19.68 7.96
C VAL A 15 2.01 -19.09 7.55
N PHE A 16 3.08 -19.39 8.29
CA PHE A 16 4.43 -18.96 7.94
C PHE A 16 4.85 -19.45 6.56
N GLN A 17 4.61 -20.73 6.23
CA GLN A 17 4.98 -21.27 4.93
C GLN A 17 4.20 -20.57 3.80
N ARG A 18 2.89 -20.33 3.99
CA ARG A 18 2.08 -19.55 3.03
C ARG A 18 2.59 -18.12 2.84
N GLN A 19 3.08 -17.48 3.92
CA GLN A 19 3.70 -16.17 3.82
C GLN A 19 4.98 -16.22 2.98
N VAL A 20 5.85 -17.22 3.19
CA VAL A 20 7.08 -17.40 2.40
C VAL A 20 6.75 -17.65 0.92
N ASP A 21 5.76 -18.50 0.63
CA ASP A 21 5.33 -18.78 -0.75
C ASP A 21 4.70 -17.53 -1.42
N GLY A 22 3.94 -16.73 -0.66
CA GLY A 22 3.41 -15.44 -1.12
C GLY A 22 4.52 -14.44 -1.44
N LEU A 23 5.55 -14.34 -0.58
CA LEU A 23 6.73 -13.49 -0.82
C LEU A 23 7.50 -13.95 -2.06
N PHE A 24 7.66 -15.27 -2.23
CA PHE A 24 8.27 -15.86 -3.42
C PHE A 24 7.49 -15.49 -4.70
N ALA A 25 6.18 -15.71 -4.71
CA ALA A 25 5.34 -15.37 -5.86
C ALA A 25 5.38 -13.86 -6.19
N ALA A 26 5.35 -13.00 -5.17
CA ALA A 26 5.47 -11.55 -5.33
C ALA A 26 6.83 -11.16 -5.93
N SER A 27 7.92 -11.82 -5.50
CA SER A 27 9.26 -11.56 -6.03
C SER A 27 9.38 -11.94 -7.52
N ILE A 28 8.77 -13.04 -7.95
CA ILE A 28 8.70 -13.38 -9.39
C ILE A 28 7.89 -12.33 -10.13
N SER A 29 6.69 -11.99 -9.65
CA SER A 29 5.80 -11.05 -10.32
C SER A 29 6.41 -9.66 -10.48
N LEU A 30 7.07 -9.14 -9.44
CA LEU A 30 7.77 -7.86 -9.48
C LEU A 30 8.98 -7.90 -10.41
N GLY A 31 9.71 -9.01 -10.43
CA GLY A 31 10.78 -9.24 -11.39
C GLY A 31 10.29 -9.19 -12.84
N SER A 32 9.10 -9.74 -13.12
CA SER A 32 8.48 -9.76 -14.46
C SER A 32 7.97 -8.42 -14.96
N VAL A 33 7.79 -7.41 -14.09
CA VAL A 33 7.22 -6.11 -14.50
C VAL A 33 8.21 -5.40 -15.40
N LYS A 34 7.95 -5.43 -16.72
CA LYS A 34 8.56 -4.51 -17.68
C LYS A 34 8.27 -3.09 -17.20
N ARG A 35 9.30 -2.37 -16.73
CA ARG A 35 9.18 -0.95 -16.38
C ARG A 35 8.58 -0.23 -17.59
N GLY A 36 7.41 0.41 -17.38
CA GLY A 36 6.67 1.12 -18.43
C GLY A 36 7.48 2.28 -19.04
N PRO A 37 6.98 2.89 -20.13
CA PRO A 37 7.70 3.92 -20.87
C PRO A 37 7.69 5.25 -20.09
N GLY A 38 8.54 5.37 -19.08
CA GLY A 38 8.86 6.62 -18.39
C GLY A 38 10.13 7.26 -18.94
N PRO A 39 10.33 8.59 -18.76
CA PRO A 39 11.45 9.30 -19.35
C PRO A 39 12.80 8.87 -18.72
N VAL A 40 13.56 8.12 -19.52
CA VAL A 40 15.02 8.07 -19.68
C VAL A 40 15.87 8.62 -18.52
N THR A 41 16.06 7.82 -17.46
CA THR A 41 17.31 7.82 -16.66
C THR A 41 17.53 6.55 -15.82
N ALA A 42 16.84 5.44 -16.13
CA ALA A 42 17.11 4.16 -15.50
C ALA A 42 17.59 3.17 -16.55
N THR A 43 18.82 2.68 -16.37
CA THR A 43 19.47 1.62 -17.13
C THR A 43 18.51 0.47 -17.44
N ASN A 44 18.38 0.17 -18.74
CA ASN A 44 17.62 -0.96 -19.26
C ASN A 44 18.34 -2.27 -18.91
N SER A 45 18.19 -2.77 -17.69
CA SER A 45 18.56 -4.14 -17.33
C SER A 45 17.28 -4.99 -17.33
N SER A 46 16.96 -5.56 -18.49
CA SER A 46 15.83 -6.46 -18.72
C SER A 46 16.09 -7.91 -18.28
N GLY A 47 17.07 -8.15 -17.40
CA GLY A 47 17.34 -9.46 -16.83
C GLY A 47 16.80 -9.55 -15.42
N LEU A 48 15.93 -10.54 -15.13
CA LEU A 48 15.62 -10.88 -13.74
C LEU A 48 16.92 -11.40 -13.10
N THR A 49 17.41 -10.67 -12.10
CA THR A 49 18.46 -11.15 -11.20
C THR A 49 17.79 -11.67 -9.94
N LEU A 50 18.32 -12.75 -9.36
CA LEU A 50 17.86 -13.24 -8.07
C LEU A 50 17.91 -12.08 -7.06
N PRO A 51 16.84 -11.88 -6.27
CA PRO A 51 16.82 -10.76 -5.33
C PRO A 51 17.89 -10.94 -4.26
N VAL A 52 18.58 -9.84 -3.96
CA VAL A 52 19.41 -9.77 -2.76
C VAL A 52 18.48 -9.66 -1.57
N ILE A 53 18.58 -10.58 -0.61
CA ILE A 53 17.79 -10.54 0.63
C ILE A 53 18.65 -9.93 1.75
N ARG A 54 18.13 -8.90 2.41
CA ARG A 54 18.70 -8.33 3.65
C ARG A 54 17.65 -8.37 4.75
N TYR A 55 18.09 -8.46 6.00
CA TYR A 55 17.19 -8.51 7.15
C TYR A 55 17.75 -7.74 8.34
N SER A 56 16.86 -7.29 9.24
CA SER A 56 17.26 -6.71 10.53
C SER A 56 17.97 -7.75 11.38
N SER A 57 19.27 -7.55 11.64
CA SER A 57 20.10 -8.49 12.41
C SER A 57 19.65 -8.66 13.86
N ALA A 58 18.96 -7.66 14.41
CA ALA A 58 18.41 -7.68 15.77
C ALA A 58 17.23 -8.66 15.91
N SER A 59 16.51 -8.94 14.83
CA SER A 59 15.31 -9.79 14.87
C SER A 59 15.59 -11.24 14.43
N PRO A 60 15.44 -12.23 15.33
CA PRO A 60 15.56 -13.64 14.96
C PRO A 60 14.43 -14.09 14.02
N LEU A 61 13.26 -13.43 14.09
CA LEU A 61 12.12 -13.72 13.22
C LEU A 61 12.40 -13.25 11.79
N ALA A 62 12.91 -12.02 11.64
CA ALA A 62 13.31 -11.50 10.33
C ALA A 62 14.38 -12.38 9.67
N ARG A 63 15.36 -12.86 10.45
CA ARG A 63 16.35 -13.84 9.98
C ARG A 63 15.71 -15.15 9.52
N LYS A 64 14.75 -15.70 10.29
CA LYS A 64 14.07 -16.95 9.94
C LYS A 64 13.29 -16.82 8.62
N VAL A 65 12.57 -15.71 8.43
CA VAL A 65 11.85 -15.41 7.17
C VAL A 65 12.84 -15.29 6.00
N ALA A 66 13.91 -14.51 6.18
CA ALA A 66 14.91 -14.28 5.14
C ALA A 66 15.60 -15.58 4.68
N LEU A 67 15.99 -16.45 5.63
CA LEU A 67 16.60 -17.74 5.31
C LEU A 67 15.61 -18.72 4.66
N ALA A 68 14.34 -18.72 5.10
CA ALA A 68 13.31 -19.55 4.48
C ALA A 68 13.03 -19.11 3.05
N LEU A 69 12.94 -17.80 2.81
CA LEU A 69 12.77 -17.23 1.47
C LEU A 69 13.99 -17.50 0.59
N GLN A 70 15.21 -17.33 1.10
CA GLN A 70 16.43 -17.65 0.37
C GLN A 70 16.46 -19.12 -0.06
N LYS A 71 16.20 -20.05 0.86
CA LYS A 71 16.12 -21.47 0.55
C LYS A 71 15.04 -21.76 -0.50
N ARG A 72 13.89 -21.10 -0.41
CA ARG A 72 12.78 -21.24 -1.36
C ARG A 72 13.16 -20.74 -2.76
N LEU A 73 13.94 -19.67 -2.86
CA LEU A 73 14.47 -19.14 -4.12
C LEU A 73 15.51 -20.08 -4.75
N GLU A 74 16.45 -20.60 -3.94
CA GLU A 74 17.49 -21.54 -4.39
C GLU A 74 16.90 -22.86 -4.88
N GLN A 75 15.79 -23.32 -4.29
CA GLN A 75 15.11 -24.55 -4.71
C GLN A 75 14.46 -24.45 -6.10
N ASP A 76 13.90 -23.29 -6.44
CA ASP A 76 13.15 -23.05 -7.68
C ASP A 76 13.81 -21.97 -8.55
N GLU A 77 15.14 -21.97 -8.61
CA GLU A 77 15.92 -21.01 -9.42
C GLU A 77 15.51 -21.05 -10.90
N SER A 78 15.16 -22.23 -11.42
CA SER A 78 14.71 -22.41 -12.81
C SER A 78 13.42 -21.65 -13.14
N LEU A 79 12.54 -21.41 -12.16
CA LEU A 79 11.35 -20.59 -12.37
C LEU A 79 11.72 -19.11 -12.58
N PHE A 80 12.73 -18.61 -11.86
CA PHE A 80 13.25 -17.26 -12.08
C PHE A 80 13.88 -17.10 -13.45
N GLU A 81 14.68 -18.08 -13.89
CA GLU A 81 15.29 -18.07 -15.22
C GLU A 81 14.25 -18.14 -16.34
N SER A 82 13.21 -18.97 -16.18
CA SER A 82 12.11 -19.06 -17.16
C SER A 82 11.34 -17.74 -17.33
N VAL A 83 11.24 -16.97 -16.25
CA VAL A 83 10.54 -15.68 -16.22
C VAL A 83 11.47 -14.54 -16.66
N ALA A 84 12.78 -14.66 -16.43
CA ALA A 84 13.83 -13.74 -16.89
C ALA A 84 13.80 -13.51 -18.40
N GLY A 85 13.28 -14.46 -19.15
CA GLY A 85 13.39 -14.48 -20.60
C GLY A 85 14.86 -14.68 -21.00
N SER A 86 15.05 -15.21 -22.20
CA SER A 86 16.34 -15.36 -22.87
C SER A 86 16.96 -13.99 -23.19
N ALA A 87 17.29 -13.19 -22.18
CA ALA A 87 18.03 -11.96 -22.32
C ALA A 87 19.49 -12.27 -21.99
N GLU A 88 20.33 -12.29 -23.03
CA GLU A 88 21.79 -12.49 -22.98
C GLU A 88 22.55 -11.34 -22.28
N THR A 89 21.95 -10.72 -21.27
CA THR A 89 22.57 -9.63 -20.50
C THR A 89 23.16 -10.18 -19.20
N PRO A 90 24.45 -9.91 -18.93
CA PRO A 90 25.14 -10.47 -17.78
C PRO A 90 24.52 -10.01 -16.47
N VAL A 91 24.38 -10.96 -15.55
CA VAL A 91 23.81 -10.92 -14.18
C VAL A 91 24.39 -9.81 -13.27
N ASN A 92 25.38 -9.03 -13.73
CA ASN A 92 26.12 -8.04 -12.96
C ASN A 92 25.89 -6.57 -13.37
N SER A 93 24.75 -6.24 -13.98
CA SER A 93 24.42 -4.85 -14.32
C SER A 93 23.54 -4.19 -13.25
N GLY A 94 24.15 -3.85 -12.11
CA GLY A 94 23.83 -2.70 -11.23
C GLY A 94 22.41 -2.43 -10.69
N GLY A 95 21.38 -3.21 -11.03
CA GLY A 95 19.97 -2.90 -10.77
C GLY A 95 19.17 -4.05 -10.18
N GLY A 96 19.79 -4.91 -9.36
CA GLY A 96 19.12 -6.08 -8.78
C GLY A 96 18.03 -5.74 -7.78
N MET A 97 16.99 -6.57 -7.73
CA MET A 97 15.90 -6.45 -6.75
C MET A 97 16.45 -6.67 -5.33
N LEU A 98 16.08 -5.82 -4.39
CA LEU A 98 16.43 -5.95 -2.96
C LEU A 98 15.16 -6.25 -2.16
N ILE A 99 15.17 -7.32 -1.39
CA ILE A 99 14.14 -7.63 -0.41
C ILE A 99 14.70 -7.32 0.98
N LEU A 100 14.08 -6.37 1.68
CA LEU A 100 14.43 -6.03 3.06
C LEU A 100 13.37 -6.58 4.01
N VAL A 101 13.77 -7.50 4.89
CA VAL A 101 12.91 -8.04 5.96
C VAL A 101 13.17 -7.26 7.25
N ALA A 102 12.18 -6.46 7.65
CA ALA A 102 12.21 -5.69 8.88
C ALA A 102 11.22 -6.23 9.90
N ASP A 103 11.45 -5.93 11.18
CA ASP A 103 10.55 -6.27 12.28
C ASP A 103 9.92 -5.00 12.83
N ARG A 104 8.60 -4.99 13.06
CA ARG A 104 7.89 -3.82 13.59
C ARG A 104 8.38 -3.46 15.00
N ARG A 105 8.95 -4.40 15.75
CA ARG A 105 9.52 -4.15 17.09
C ARG A 105 10.69 -3.15 17.07
N ASP A 106 11.36 -2.99 15.93
CA ASP A 106 12.44 -2.01 15.77
C ASP A 106 11.90 -0.57 15.70
N ASP A 107 10.62 -0.38 15.34
CA ASP A 107 9.92 0.92 15.29
C ASP A 107 8.48 0.80 15.84
N PRO A 108 8.32 0.76 17.18
CA PRO A 108 7.02 0.68 17.82
C PRO A 108 6.29 2.03 17.89
N VAL A 109 6.98 3.14 17.63
CA VAL A 109 6.43 4.50 17.81
C VAL A 109 5.57 4.89 16.62
N THR A 110 6.05 4.70 15.39
CA THR A 110 5.34 5.08 14.17
C THR A 110 3.87 4.63 14.10
N PRO A 111 3.49 3.38 14.43
CA PRO A 111 2.09 2.96 14.40
C PRO A 111 1.22 3.58 15.52
N LEU A 112 1.82 4.19 16.55
CA LEU A 112 1.12 4.82 17.66
C LEU A 112 0.98 6.34 17.49
N LEU A 113 1.67 6.93 16.53
CA LEU A 113 1.57 8.35 16.23
C LEU A 113 0.29 8.66 15.46
N THR A 114 -0.44 9.68 15.90
CA THR A 114 -1.56 10.23 15.14
C THR A 114 -1.09 10.76 13.80
N GLN A 115 -1.72 10.28 12.74
CA GLN A 115 -1.37 10.60 11.37
C GLN A 115 -2.24 11.75 10.83
N TRP A 116 -1.60 12.70 10.16
CA TRP A 116 -2.25 13.89 9.62
C TRP A 116 -2.34 13.90 8.09
N THR A 117 -1.87 12.84 7.43
CA THR A 117 -2.07 12.69 5.98
C THR A 117 -3.45 12.12 5.69
N TYR A 118 -4.06 12.51 4.57
CA TYR A 118 -5.46 12.19 4.27
C TYR A 118 -5.80 10.70 4.42
N GLN A 119 -5.06 9.81 3.74
CA GLN A 119 -5.34 8.37 3.81
C GLN A 119 -5.14 7.79 5.22
N ALA A 120 -4.07 8.20 5.89
CA ALA A 120 -3.71 7.65 7.19
C ALA A 120 -4.68 8.12 8.29
N MET A 121 -5.09 9.39 8.23
CA MET A 121 -6.11 9.96 9.11
C MET A 121 -7.45 9.24 8.94
N VAL A 122 -7.88 8.95 7.70
CA VAL A 122 -9.10 8.18 7.45
C VAL A 122 -8.99 6.77 8.03
N HIS A 123 -7.87 6.08 7.82
CA HIS A 123 -7.65 4.74 8.37
C HIS A 123 -7.65 4.73 9.91
N GLU A 124 -7.07 5.75 10.55
CA GLU A 124 -7.00 5.88 12.00
C GLU A 124 -8.36 6.21 12.63
N LEU A 125 -9.12 7.15 12.06
CA LEU A 125 -10.35 7.67 12.68
C LEU A 125 -11.61 6.91 12.27
N LEU A 126 -11.71 6.48 11.01
CA LEU A 126 -12.93 5.86 10.46
C LEU A 126 -12.77 4.36 10.20
N GLY A 127 -11.54 3.86 10.16
CA GLY A 127 -11.23 2.50 9.72
C GLY A 127 -11.30 2.39 8.20
N LEU A 128 -10.20 1.89 7.61
CA LEU A 128 -10.13 1.61 6.18
C LEU A 128 -9.79 0.13 5.98
N GLU A 129 -10.76 -0.65 5.51
CA GLU A 129 -10.61 -2.07 5.23
C GLU A 129 -10.81 -2.31 3.73
N ASN A 130 -9.82 -2.89 3.05
CA ASN A 130 -9.89 -3.14 1.60
C ASN A 130 -10.31 -1.90 0.79
N ASN A 131 -9.77 -0.73 1.16
CA ASN A 131 -10.10 0.56 0.55
C ASN A 131 -11.57 1.00 0.72
N ARG A 132 -12.28 0.45 1.71
CA ARG A 132 -13.67 0.77 2.02
C ARG A 132 -13.77 1.37 3.42
N VAL A 133 -14.60 2.39 3.54
CA VAL A 133 -14.91 3.09 4.79
C VAL A 133 -16.42 3.03 4.99
N MET A 134 -16.87 2.58 6.15
CA MET A 134 -18.27 2.71 6.55
C MET A 134 -18.44 4.07 7.21
N HIS A 135 -19.15 5.00 6.56
CA HIS A 135 -19.40 6.30 7.13
C HIS A 135 -20.64 6.24 8.04
N PRO A 136 -20.51 6.35 9.37
CA PRO A 136 -21.63 6.16 10.30
C PRO A 136 -22.61 7.36 10.31
N LEU A 137 -22.21 8.50 9.73
CA LEU A 137 -22.95 9.76 9.77
C LEU A 137 -23.58 10.15 8.42
N ALA A 138 -23.53 9.28 7.41
CA ALA A 138 -24.21 9.57 6.15
C ALA A 138 -25.71 9.33 6.38
N VAL A 139 -26.44 10.43 6.56
CA VAL A 139 -27.89 10.43 6.72
C VAL A 139 -28.47 9.84 5.45
N ALA A 140 -29.00 8.62 5.54
CA ALA A 140 -30.00 8.17 4.58
C ALA A 140 -31.11 9.22 4.58
N GLY A 141 -31.39 9.80 3.42
CA GLY A 141 -32.45 10.80 3.25
C GLY A 141 -33.73 10.42 3.99
N GLU A 142 -34.43 11.45 4.48
CA GLU A 142 -35.62 11.39 5.33
C GLU A 142 -36.44 10.08 5.17
N GLY A 143 -36.27 9.15 6.13
CA GLY A 143 -37.18 8.01 6.32
C GLY A 143 -36.64 6.60 6.12
N GLY A 144 -35.35 6.39 5.82
CA GLY A 144 -34.75 5.05 5.68
C GLY A 144 -33.79 4.71 6.82
N SER A 145 -33.72 3.43 7.20
CA SER A 145 -32.83 2.86 8.22
C SER A 145 -31.40 3.44 8.24
N SER A 146 -30.81 3.53 9.44
CA SER A 146 -29.42 3.94 9.69
C SER A 146 -28.41 2.91 9.14
N GLU A 147 -28.43 2.69 7.83
CA GLU A 147 -27.47 1.85 7.13
C GLU A 147 -26.35 2.78 6.66
N GLY A 148 -25.18 2.69 7.30
CA GLY A 148 -24.04 3.55 7.00
C GLY A 148 -23.67 3.47 5.52
N VAL A 149 -23.31 4.61 4.92
CA VAL A 149 -22.90 4.64 3.51
C VAL A 149 -21.48 4.11 3.41
N GLU A 150 -21.30 3.07 2.60
CA GLU A 150 -19.99 2.55 2.25
C GLU A 150 -19.34 3.42 1.17
N VAL A 151 -18.19 3.98 1.47
CA VAL A 151 -17.40 4.80 0.53
C VAL A 151 -16.14 4.04 0.14
N VAL A 152 -15.87 3.98 -1.17
CA VAL A 152 -14.67 3.35 -1.72
C VAL A 152 -13.61 4.41 -2.01
N LEU A 153 -12.44 4.29 -1.40
CA LEU A 153 -11.29 5.19 -1.61
C LEU A 153 -10.25 4.54 -2.50
N SER A 154 -10.21 4.90 -3.78
CA SER A 154 -9.29 4.31 -4.75
C SER A 154 -8.65 5.37 -5.63
N THR A 155 -7.32 5.33 -5.71
CA THR A 155 -6.54 6.26 -6.55
C THR A 155 -6.82 6.08 -8.05
N THR A 156 -7.39 4.96 -8.46
CA THR A 156 -7.66 4.67 -9.87
C THR A 156 -9.00 5.23 -10.33
N SER A 157 -10.00 5.21 -9.45
CA SER A 157 -11.37 5.68 -9.75
C SER A 157 -11.62 7.12 -9.30
N ASP A 158 -10.96 7.56 -8.23
CA ASP A 158 -11.14 8.89 -7.67
C ASP A 158 -9.90 9.77 -7.93
N LYS A 159 -10.08 10.77 -8.80
CA LYS A 159 -9.04 11.74 -9.14
C LYS A 159 -8.66 12.62 -7.95
N PHE A 160 -9.64 13.07 -7.16
CA PHE A 160 -9.38 13.94 -6.02
C PHE A 160 -8.56 13.20 -4.97
N PHE A 161 -8.95 11.96 -4.65
CA PHE A 161 -8.19 11.11 -3.74
C PHE A 161 -6.77 10.83 -4.25
N ARG A 162 -6.61 10.48 -5.53
CA ARG A 162 -5.27 10.24 -6.13
C ARG A 162 -4.33 11.43 -5.98
N ASP A 163 -4.83 12.65 -6.15
CA ASP A 163 -4.01 13.86 -6.08
C ASP A 163 -3.73 14.27 -4.61
N ASN A 164 -4.49 13.77 -3.63
CA ASN A 164 -4.47 14.26 -2.24
C ASN A 164 -4.23 13.23 -1.13
N TYR A 165 -4.10 11.94 -1.44
CA TYR A 165 -4.04 10.89 -0.40
C TYR A 165 -2.87 11.02 0.59
N LEU A 166 -1.77 11.68 0.18
CA LEU A 166 -0.61 11.99 1.04
C LEU A 166 -0.59 13.43 1.55
N SER A 167 -1.54 14.27 1.13
CA SER A 167 -1.60 15.66 1.57
C SER A 167 -1.88 15.73 3.07
N ASN A 168 -1.25 16.69 3.74
CA ASN A 168 -1.55 16.99 5.14
C ASN A 168 -2.97 17.56 5.27
N PHE A 169 -3.60 17.39 6.43
CA PHE A 169 -4.95 17.86 6.72
C PHE A 169 -5.16 19.35 6.45
N GLY A 170 -4.15 20.19 6.71
CA GLY A 170 -4.20 21.62 6.39
C GLY A 170 -4.32 21.91 4.88
N ASP A 171 -3.45 21.28 4.08
CA ASP A 171 -3.44 21.42 2.62
C ASP A 171 -4.69 20.79 1.99
N LEU A 172 -5.14 19.66 2.55
CA LEU A 172 -6.38 19.00 2.14
C LEU A 172 -7.58 19.96 2.25
N GLY A 173 -7.68 20.74 3.33
CA GLY A 173 -8.75 21.73 3.49
C GLY A 173 -8.75 22.80 2.39
N MET A 174 -7.57 23.26 1.97
CA MET A 174 -7.43 24.20 0.84
C MET A 174 -7.85 23.55 -0.47
N HIS A 175 -7.39 22.32 -0.74
CA HIS A 175 -7.74 21.61 -1.97
C HIS A 175 -9.23 21.24 -2.06
N ILE A 176 -9.90 20.95 -0.94
CA ILE A 176 -11.36 20.74 -0.90
C ILE A 176 -12.08 22.03 -1.30
N LYS A 177 -11.63 23.18 -0.78
CA LYS A 177 -12.21 24.48 -1.13
C LYS A 177 -12.07 24.78 -2.63
N GLU A 178 -10.86 24.61 -3.17
CA GLU A 178 -10.60 24.78 -4.61
C GLU A 178 -11.46 23.83 -5.45
N TYR A 179 -11.61 22.58 -5.02
CA TYR A 179 -12.45 21.60 -5.70
C TYR A 179 -13.93 22.01 -5.73
N LEU A 180 -14.46 22.53 -4.62
CA LEU A 180 -15.83 23.03 -4.54
C LEU A 180 -16.04 24.28 -5.40
N GLU A 181 -15.08 25.22 -5.41
CA GLU A 181 -15.13 26.42 -6.25
C GLU A 181 -15.16 26.05 -7.75
N LEU A 182 -14.33 25.08 -8.17
CA LEU A 182 -14.35 24.55 -9.54
C LEU A 182 -15.71 23.90 -9.88
N TYR A 183 -16.29 23.14 -8.94
CA TYR A 183 -17.58 22.52 -9.12
C TYR A 183 -18.73 23.54 -9.22
N GLN A 184 -18.69 24.62 -8.43
CA GLN A 184 -19.66 25.72 -8.50
C GLN A 184 -19.60 26.44 -9.85
N GLN A 185 -18.40 26.73 -10.35
CA GLN A 185 -18.21 27.35 -11.66
C GLN A 185 -18.81 26.49 -12.78
N GLN A 186 -18.67 25.17 -12.69
CA GLN A 186 -19.24 24.24 -13.67
C GLN A 186 -20.76 24.11 -13.55
N THR A 187 -21.30 24.11 -12.33
CA THR A 187 -22.72 23.82 -12.06
C THR A 187 -23.62 25.06 -12.05
N LYS A 188 -23.09 26.29 -12.24
CA LYS A 188 -23.86 27.56 -12.24
C LYS A 188 -24.72 27.81 -10.98
N HIS A 189 -24.49 27.10 -9.89
CA HIS A 189 -25.14 27.35 -8.61
C HIS A 189 -24.38 28.45 -7.84
N GLN A 190 -25.05 29.58 -7.54
CA GLN A 190 -24.50 30.72 -6.80
C GLN A 190 -24.75 30.61 -5.29
N ALA A 191 -24.42 29.49 -4.66
CA ALA A 191 -24.44 29.39 -3.20
C ALA A 191 -23.07 29.84 -2.67
N LYS A 192 -23.05 30.87 -1.82
CA LYS A 192 -21.82 31.32 -1.16
C LYS A 192 -21.48 30.31 -0.05
N VAL A 193 -20.31 29.69 -0.14
CA VAL A 193 -19.85 28.70 0.83
C VAL A 193 -18.71 29.32 1.65
N ASP A 194 -19.03 29.75 2.87
CA ASP A 194 -18.05 30.38 3.78
C ASP A 194 -17.62 29.42 4.91
N ASN A 195 -18.51 28.53 5.39
CA ASN A 195 -18.26 27.64 6.53
C ASN A 195 -18.42 26.14 6.18
N VAL A 196 -17.93 25.25 7.07
CA VAL A 196 -18.04 23.78 6.93
C VAL A 196 -19.50 23.31 6.85
N GLU A 197 -20.39 23.93 7.63
CA GLU A 197 -21.83 23.64 7.57
C GLU A 197 -22.44 24.01 6.22
N ASP A 198 -21.94 25.07 5.57
CA ASP A 198 -22.40 25.48 4.24
C ASP A 198 -21.88 24.51 3.16
N MET A 199 -20.67 23.96 3.32
CA MET A 199 -20.16 22.91 2.43
C MET A 199 -21.07 21.67 2.47
N GLN A 200 -21.47 21.24 3.65
CA GLN A 200 -22.37 20.09 3.80
C GLN A 200 -23.74 20.35 3.18
N ARG A 201 -24.37 21.49 3.49
CA ARG A 201 -25.66 21.87 2.92
C ARG A 201 -25.65 21.98 1.39
N PHE A 202 -24.53 22.36 0.81
CA PHE A 202 -24.37 22.41 -0.64
C PHE A 202 -24.29 21.01 -1.27
N LEU A 203 -23.69 20.03 -0.59
CA LEU A 203 -23.62 18.64 -1.07
C LEU A 203 -24.96 17.90 -0.95
N ASP A 204 -25.80 18.30 0.01
CA ASP A 204 -27.11 17.69 0.26
C ASP A 204 -28.22 18.21 -0.68
N GLN A 205 -27.99 19.29 -1.45
CA GLN A 205 -28.93 19.89 -2.42
C GLN A 205 -28.72 19.36 -3.85
#